data_AF-A0A9P7NRA8-F1
#
_entry.id   AF-A0A9P7NRA8-F1
#
_cell.length_a   1.000
_cell.length_b   1.000
_cell.length_c   1.000
_cell.angle_alpha   90.00
_cell.angle_beta   90.00
_cell.angle_gamma   90.00
#
_symmetry.space_group_name_H-M   'P 1'
#
loop_
_entity.id
_entity.type
_entity.pdbx_description
1 polymer ?
#
loop_
_entity_poly.entity_id
_entity_poly.type
_entity_poly.pdbx_seq_one_letter_code
_entity_poly.pdbx_strand_id
1 'polypeptide(L)'
;MSPRTIFQVLSGASPTEILSAVIVNHARRLLLPFIGHFLFPHAIATMKLARSTPHLLLQETCSFFSWTSLWIWLLGTYVLHMARRAFLLLALSHEAEHTPWSGEPPQKQRKQSKCQVLCRVAYLVLEMTHVETIYVETCWAASYLYALLCSGTLGVAILAKLWPCSVVPLALLGNWTRLRLMPFVRDTRHVVLLGGPGKRGEWASRALVHGLVWGVTVQMVRFSNRLFLVLELSDMFVTWGWMVLGLGGWLMGWDRVWC
;
A
#
# COMPACT_ATOMS: atom_id res chain seq x y z
N MET A 1 -13.61 5.40 5.93
CA MET A 1 -13.93 6.22 4.74
C MET A 1 -14.61 5.32 3.74
N SER A 2 -15.72 5.74 3.12
CA SER A 2 -16.42 4.87 2.17
C SER A 2 -15.59 4.73 0.89
N PRO A 3 -15.35 3.52 0.37
CA PRO A 3 -14.61 3.32 -0.87
C PRO A 3 -15.24 4.04 -2.08
N ARG A 4 -16.55 4.30 -2.03
CA ARG A 4 -17.26 5.13 -3.02
C ARG A 4 -16.71 6.56 -3.12
N THR A 5 -16.29 7.13 -1.99
CA THR A 5 -15.79 8.50 -1.94
C THR A 5 -14.41 8.63 -2.59
N ILE A 6 -13.54 7.64 -2.38
CA ILE A 6 -12.24 7.54 -3.06
C ILE A 6 -12.46 7.36 -4.56
N PHE A 7 -13.49 6.58 -4.93
CA PHE A 7 -13.82 6.31 -6.32
C PHE A 7 -14.17 7.59 -7.09
N GLN A 8 -15.03 8.43 -6.51
CA GLN A 8 -15.46 9.68 -7.12
C GLN A 8 -14.27 10.60 -7.44
N VAL A 9 -13.30 10.70 -6.53
CA VAL A 9 -12.12 11.54 -6.75
C VAL A 9 -11.21 10.98 -7.86
N LEU A 10 -11.01 9.66 -7.90
CA LEU A 10 -10.19 9.02 -8.93
C LEU A 10 -10.83 9.09 -10.32
N SER A 11 -12.13 8.85 -10.42
CA SER A 11 -12.88 8.88 -11.69
C SER A 11 -13.00 10.30 -12.25
N GLY A 12 -13.00 11.30 -11.37
CA GLY A 12 -13.00 12.71 -11.76
C GLY A 12 -11.62 13.26 -12.14
N ALA A 13 -10.54 12.51 -11.93
CA ALA A 13 -9.18 12.97 -12.18
C ALA A 13 -8.81 12.90 -13.67
N SER A 14 -8.25 13.99 -14.19
CA SER A 14 -7.76 14.01 -15.58
C SER A 14 -6.46 13.21 -15.71
N PRO A 15 -6.13 12.66 -16.91
CA PRO A 15 -4.85 11.98 -17.14
C PRO A 15 -3.63 12.85 -16.77
N THR A 16 -3.74 14.16 -16.95
CA THR A 16 -2.71 15.13 -16.57
C THR A 16 -2.55 15.27 -15.06
N GLU A 17 -3.64 15.21 -14.29
CA GLU A 17 -3.60 15.19 -12.81
C GLU A 17 -2.90 13.92 -12.32
N ILE A 18 -3.23 12.76 -12.88
CA ILE A 18 -2.62 11.49 -12.55
C ILE A 18 -1.12 11.52 -12.85
N LEU A 19 -0.73 11.94 -14.07
CA LEU A 19 0.67 12.06 -14.46
C LEU A 19 1.44 13.02 -13.54
N SER A 20 0.83 14.16 -13.18
CA SER A 20 1.43 15.11 -12.25
C SER A 20 1.66 14.49 -10.87
N ALA A 21 0.68 13.73 -10.35
CA ALA A 21 0.82 13.03 -9.08
C ALA A 21 1.96 11.99 -9.12
N VAL A 22 2.10 11.26 -10.23
CA VAL A 22 3.19 10.30 -10.42
C VAL A 22 4.55 11.01 -10.40
N ILE A 23 4.69 12.11 -11.15
CA ILE A 23 5.95 12.90 -11.20
C ILE A 23 6.29 13.48 -9.83
N VAL A 24 5.31 14.06 -9.12
CA VAL A 24 5.52 14.63 -7.78
C VAL A 24 5.88 13.53 -6.78
N ASN A 25 5.24 12.37 -6.85
CA ASN A 25 5.59 11.24 -6.00
C ASN A 25 7.01 10.72 -6.30
N HIS A 26 7.42 10.73 -7.57
CA HIS A 26 8.80 10.39 -7.93
C HIS A 26 9.81 11.41 -7.38
N ALA A 27 9.54 12.70 -7.55
CA ALA A 27 10.37 13.77 -6.98
C ALA A 27 10.46 13.65 -5.44
N ARG A 28 9.35 13.32 -4.76
CA ARG A 28 9.34 13.03 -3.31
C ARG A 28 10.30 11.90 -2.98
N ARG A 29 10.32 10.79 -3.72
CA ARG A 29 11.26 9.68 -3.45
C ARG A 29 12.72 10.11 -3.55
N LEU A 30 13.06 10.97 -4.51
CA LEU A 30 14.42 11.46 -4.70
C LEU A 30 14.83 12.47 -3.63
N LEU A 31 13.95 13.41 -3.29
CA LEU A 31 14.27 14.54 -2.42
C LEU A 31 14.02 14.25 -0.94
N LEU A 32 12.97 13.48 -0.64
CA LEU A 32 12.44 13.25 0.71
C LEU A 32 12.10 11.77 0.92
N PRO A 33 13.07 10.84 0.78
CA PRO A 33 12.83 9.39 0.87
C PRO A 33 12.31 8.94 2.24
N PHE A 34 12.46 9.79 3.26
CA PHE A 34 11.96 9.55 4.62
C PHE A 34 10.45 9.77 4.77
N ILE A 35 9.79 10.50 3.86
CA ILE A 35 8.33 10.72 3.92
C ILE A 35 7.62 9.45 3.45
N GLY A 36 6.83 8.84 4.32
CA GLY A 36 6.16 7.56 4.04
C GLY A 36 7.05 6.34 4.26
N HIS A 37 8.23 6.53 4.84
CA HIS A 37 9.16 5.47 5.12
C HIS A 37 8.64 4.58 6.25
N PHE A 38 8.64 3.27 6.02
CA PHE A 38 8.36 2.29 7.07
C PHE A 38 9.57 2.16 8.01
N LEU A 39 9.37 1.67 9.23
CA LEU A 39 10.43 1.49 10.23
C LEU A 39 11.63 0.66 9.70
N PHE A 40 11.36 -0.22 8.74
CA PHE A 40 12.35 -1.06 8.07
C PHE A 40 12.43 -0.71 6.57
N PRO A 41 13.36 0.17 6.16
CA PRO A 41 13.46 0.77 4.83
C PRO A 41 13.42 -0.18 3.65
N HIS A 42 14.17 -1.28 3.78
CA HIS A 42 14.66 -2.02 2.64
C HIS A 42 13.92 -3.35 2.51
N ALA A 43 12.65 -3.29 2.10
CA ALA A 43 11.78 -4.46 1.89
C ALA A 43 12.46 -5.58 1.08
N ILE A 44 13.13 -5.24 -0.01
CA ILE A 44 13.80 -6.24 -0.85
C ILE A 44 15.02 -6.83 -0.13
N ALA A 45 15.80 -6.01 0.57
CA ALA A 45 16.96 -6.49 1.32
C ALA A 45 16.53 -7.43 2.46
N THR A 46 15.45 -7.09 3.18
CA THR A 46 14.90 -7.94 4.23
C THR A 46 14.36 -9.26 3.69
N MET A 47 13.71 -9.26 2.51
CA MET A 47 13.30 -10.49 1.82
C MET A 47 14.49 -11.37 1.41
N LYS A 48 15.56 -10.77 0.89
CA LYS A 48 16.80 -11.50 0.55
C LYS A 48 17.47 -12.08 1.80
N LEU A 49 17.51 -11.31 2.88
CA LEU A 49 18.10 -11.71 4.14
C LEU A 49 17.30 -12.84 4.80
N ALA A 50 15.96 -12.73 4.82
CA ALA A 50 15.06 -13.79 5.26
C ALA A 50 15.34 -15.11 4.56
N ARG A 51 15.52 -15.07 3.23
CA ARG A 51 15.74 -16.24 2.41
C ARG A 51 17.13 -16.88 2.63
N SER A 52 18.17 -16.05 2.75
CA SER A 52 19.55 -16.54 2.85
C SER A 52 19.92 -16.96 4.26
N THR A 53 19.59 -16.13 5.25
CA THR A 53 19.94 -16.32 6.67
C THR A 53 18.78 -15.82 7.55
N PRO A 54 17.72 -16.63 7.73
CA PRO A 54 16.50 -16.19 8.43
C PRO A 54 16.74 -15.78 9.88
N HIS A 55 17.62 -16.48 10.60
CA HIS A 55 17.96 -16.16 11.99
C HIS A 55 18.65 -14.79 12.12
N LEU A 56 19.47 -14.41 11.14
CA LEU A 56 20.15 -13.11 11.12
C LEU A 56 19.15 -11.97 10.93
N LEU A 57 18.12 -12.15 10.09
CA LEU A 57 17.05 -11.16 9.96
C LEU A 57 16.33 -10.91 11.29
N LEU A 58 16.02 -11.97 12.05
CA LEU A 58 15.36 -11.82 13.36
C LEU A 58 16.24 -11.03 14.33
N GLN A 59 17.53 -11.34 14.35
CA GLN A 59 18.50 -10.63 15.19
C GLN A 59 18.64 -9.15 14.77
N GLU A 60 18.82 -8.87 13.48
CA GLU A 60 18.96 -7.51 12.96
C GLU A 60 17.70 -6.66 13.18
N THR A 61 16.51 -7.24 12.98
CA THR A 61 15.24 -6.55 13.20
C THR A 61 15.10 -6.11 14.65
N CYS A 62 15.53 -6.96 15.59
CA CYS A 62 15.48 -6.65 17.02
C CYS A 62 16.59 -5.67 17.45
N SER A 63 17.78 -5.73 16.83
CA SER A 63 18.90 -4.83 17.16
C SER A 63 18.74 -3.43 16.57
N PHE A 64 18.14 -3.32 15.38
CA PHE A 64 17.91 -2.04 14.71
C PHE A 64 16.72 -1.27 15.29
N PHE A 65 15.86 -1.96 16.05
CA PHE A 65 14.68 -1.36 16.65
C PHE A 65 15.06 -0.28 17.68
N SER A 66 14.57 0.94 17.47
CA SER A 66 14.64 2.02 18.45
C SER A 66 13.25 2.59 18.73
N TRP A 67 12.97 2.90 20.00
CA TRP A 67 11.71 3.53 20.40
C TRP A 67 11.51 4.89 19.71
N THR A 68 12.58 5.64 19.53
CA THR A 68 12.54 6.94 18.83
C THR A 68 12.10 6.76 17.38
N SER A 69 12.66 5.78 16.66
CA SER A 69 12.23 5.44 15.30
C SER A 69 10.76 5.05 15.26
N LEU A 70 10.27 4.28 16.25
CA LEU A 70 8.87 3.90 16.34
C LEU A 70 7.97 5.13 16.51
N TRP A 71 8.31 6.04 17.41
CA TRP A 71 7.53 7.26 17.64
C TRP A 71 7.50 8.17 16.43
N ILE A 72 8.64 8.36 15.75
CA ILE A 72 8.74 9.13 14.51
C ILE A 72 7.86 8.49 13.43
N TRP A 73 7.92 7.17 13.28
CA TRP A 73 7.09 6.45 12.31
C TRP A 73 5.59 6.55 12.61
N LEU A 74 5.19 6.39 13.88
CA LEU A 74 3.80 6.52 14.31
C LEU A 74 3.28 7.93 14.05
N LEU A 75 4.06 8.95 14.42
CA LEU A 75 3.72 10.35 14.19
C LEU A 75 3.61 10.64 12.69
N GLY A 76 4.57 10.19 11.89
CA GLY A 76 4.56 10.33 10.44
C GLY A 76 3.33 9.67 9.79
N THR A 77 2.99 8.46 10.23
CA THR A 77 1.81 7.73 9.76
C THR A 77 0.52 8.45 10.13
N TYR A 78 0.44 8.99 11.35
CA TYR A 78 -0.71 9.77 11.82
C TYR A 78 -0.87 11.07 11.02
N VAL A 79 0.21 11.83 10.83
CA VAL A 79 0.20 13.07 10.03
C VAL A 79 -0.20 12.78 8.60
N LEU A 80 0.35 11.72 7.98
CA LEU A 80 -0.02 11.31 6.63
C LEU A 80 -1.52 10.96 6.53
N HIS A 81 -2.05 10.25 7.51
CA HIS A 81 -3.47 9.90 7.57
C HIS A 81 -4.36 11.15 7.68
N MET A 82 -4.00 12.09 8.55
CA MET A 82 -4.73 13.35 8.73
C MET A 82 -4.67 14.22 7.46
N ALA A 83 -3.50 14.34 6.85
CA ALA A 83 -3.32 15.08 5.60
C ALA A 83 -4.20 14.49 4.48
N ARG A 84 -4.17 13.16 4.28
CA ARG A 84 -5.02 12.49 3.29
C ARG A 84 -6.49 12.79 3.50
N ARG A 85 -6.97 12.69 4.75
CA ARG A 85 -8.36 12.98 5.08
C ARG A 85 -8.71 14.43 4.82
N ALA A 86 -7.83 15.37 5.17
CA ALA A 86 -8.04 16.79 4.93
C ALA A 86 -8.11 17.12 3.43
N PHE A 87 -7.14 16.66 2.63
CA PHE A 87 -7.13 16.89 1.19
C PHE A 87 -8.32 16.23 0.48
N LEU A 88 -8.75 15.06 0.93
CA LEU A 88 -9.93 14.41 0.40
C LEU A 88 -11.21 15.20 0.70
N LEU A 89 -11.37 15.69 1.94
CA LEU A 89 -12.51 16.55 2.30
C LEU A 89 -12.52 17.84 1.48
N LEU A 90 -11.35 18.46 1.27
CA LEU A 90 -11.21 19.65 0.42
C LEU A 90 -11.51 19.36 -1.06
N ALA A 91 -11.14 18.18 -1.56
CA ALA A 91 -11.44 17.78 -2.93
C ALA A 91 -12.95 17.57 -3.14
N LEU A 92 -13.66 17.05 -2.13
CA LEU A 92 -15.09 16.75 -2.19
C LEU A 92 -15.99 17.94 -1.90
N SER A 93 -15.61 18.83 -0.97
CA SER A 93 -16.43 19.98 -0.59
C SER A 93 -16.73 20.88 -1.79
N HIS A 94 -15.80 20.94 -2.74
CA HIS A 94 -15.91 21.76 -3.94
C HIS A 94 -16.75 21.09 -5.06
N GLU A 95 -17.03 19.79 -4.98
CA GLU A 95 -17.93 19.09 -5.91
C GLU A 95 -19.41 19.27 -5.53
N ALA A 96 -19.70 19.29 -4.22
CA ALA A 96 -21.07 19.44 -3.71
C ALA A 96 -21.71 20.78 -4.09
N GLU A 97 -20.91 21.83 -4.27
CA GLU A 97 -21.37 23.18 -4.62
C GLU A 97 -21.76 23.32 -6.11
N HIS A 98 -21.44 22.31 -6.94
CA HIS A 98 -21.73 22.29 -8.37
C HIS A 98 -22.85 21.34 -8.77
N THR A 99 -23.68 20.86 -7.84
CA THR A 99 -24.92 20.16 -8.22
C THR A 99 -25.77 21.10 -9.07
N PRO A 100 -25.93 20.80 -10.38
CA PRO A 100 -26.52 21.74 -11.31
C PRO A 100 -28.00 21.86 -10.97
N TRP A 101 -28.40 23.03 -10.49
CA TRP A 101 -29.81 23.36 -10.43
C TRP A 101 -30.25 23.54 -11.89
N SER A 102 -30.97 22.53 -12.37
CA SER A 102 -31.58 22.18 -13.68
C SER A 102 -31.90 23.25 -14.76
N GLY A 103 -31.38 24.48 -14.74
CA GLY A 103 -31.81 25.54 -15.67
C GLY A 103 -30.72 26.34 -16.36
N GLU A 104 -29.44 26.27 -15.94
CA GLU A 104 -28.40 27.12 -16.53
C GLU A 104 -27.68 26.49 -17.74
N PRO A 105 -27.40 27.28 -18.79
CA PRO A 105 -26.80 26.78 -20.02
C PRO A 105 -25.39 26.22 -19.81
N PRO A 106 -25.05 25.08 -20.46
CA PRO A 106 -23.84 24.28 -20.21
C PRO A 106 -22.50 24.94 -20.58
N GLN A 107 -22.50 26.19 -21.05
CA GLN A 107 -21.34 26.80 -21.70
C GLN A 107 -20.43 27.62 -20.75
N LYS A 108 -20.86 27.88 -19.51
CA LYS A 108 -20.01 28.52 -18.47
C LYS A 108 -19.49 27.54 -17.42
N GLN A 109 -19.79 26.26 -17.56
CA GLN A 109 -19.24 25.23 -16.72
C GLN A 109 -17.74 25.07 -17.00
N ARG A 110 -16.97 24.99 -15.91
CA ARG A 110 -15.63 24.39 -15.85
C ARG A 110 -14.42 25.31 -16.00
N LYS A 111 -14.44 26.48 -15.36
CA LYS A 111 -13.18 27.04 -14.82
C LYS A 111 -12.87 26.33 -13.49
N GLN A 112 -12.42 25.07 -13.59
CA GLN A 112 -11.98 24.28 -12.44
C GLN A 112 -10.94 25.11 -11.68
N SER A 113 -11.17 25.35 -10.39
CA SER A 113 -10.27 26.20 -9.63
C SER A 113 -8.89 25.52 -9.57
N LYS A 114 -7.81 26.28 -9.80
CA LYS A 114 -6.44 25.75 -9.72
C LYS A 114 -6.19 25.05 -8.37
N CYS A 115 -6.83 25.55 -7.32
CA CYS A 115 -6.81 24.98 -5.98
C CYS A 115 -7.37 23.54 -5.96
N GLN A 116 -8.50 23.27 -6.62
CA GLN A 116 -9.09 21.93 -6.66
C GLN A 116 -8.19 20.92 -7.37
N VAL A 117 -7.61 21.32 -8.51
CA VAL A 117 -6.63 20.48 -9.24
C VAL A 117 -5.45 20.15 -8.33
N LEU A 118 -4.90 21.14 -7.63
CA LEU A 118 -3.78 20.96 -6.73
C LEU A 118 -4.14 20.03 -5.54
N CYS A 119 -5.31 20.22 -4.93
CA CYS A 119 -5.79 19.36 -3.83
C CYS A 119 -5.96 17.89 -4.28
N ARG A 120 -6.49 17.66 -5.49
CA ARG A 120 -6.60 16.30 -6.05
C ARG A 120 -5.24 15.69 -6.31
N VAL A 121 -4.31 16.43 -6.95
CA VAL A 121 -2.94 15.94 -7.18
C VAL A 121 -2.26 15.62 -5.85
N ALA A 122 -2.36 16.49 -4.84
CA ALA A 122 -1.80 16.25 -3.51
C ALA A 122 -2.41 15.01 -2.85
N TYR A 123 -3.73 14.85 -2.90
CA TYR A 123 -4.41 13.66 -2.41
C TYR A 123 -3.89 12.39 -3.09
N LEU A 124 -3.79 12.39 -4.42
CA LEU A 124 -3.25 11.26 -5.19
C LEU A 124 -1.82 10.93 -4.75
N VAL A 125 -0.92 11.91 -4.65
CA VAL A 125 0.47 11.70 -4.18
C VAL A 125 0.49 11.04 -2.80
N LEU A 126 -0.37 11.48 -1.87
CA LEU A 126 -0.44 10.91 -0.54
C LEU A 126 -1.00 9.48 -0.53
N GLU A 127 -1.96 9.17 -1.42
CA GLU A 127 -2.44 7.80 -1.64
C GLU A 127 -1.32 6.90 -2.20
N MET A 128 -0.55 7.38 -3.19
CA MET A 128 0.60 6.63 -3.74
C MET A 128 1.62 6.34 -2.63
N THR A 129 1.96 7.35 -1.85
CA THR A 129 2.87 7.22 -0.70
C THR A 129 2.35 6.20 0.31
N HIS A 130 1.04 6.20 0.59
CA HIS A 130 0.44 5.23 1.48
C HIS A 130 0.50 3.79 0.95
N VAL A 131 0.24 3.59 -0.34
CA VAL A 131 0.34 2.27 -0.99
C VAL A 131 1.78 1.75 -0.91
N GLU A 132 2.78 2.61 -1.12
CA GLU A 132 4.19 2.26 -0.94
C GLU A 132 4.49 1.81 0.50
N THR A 133 4.04 2.56 1.51
CA THR A 133 4.22 2.17 2.91
C THR A 133 3.62 0.80 3.19
N ILE A 134 2.39 0.53 2.70
CA ILE A 134 1.73 -0.77 2.86
C ILE A 134 2.51 -1.89 2.18
N TYR A 135 3.04 -1.64 0.99
CA TYR A 135 3.85 -2.60 0.25
C TYR A 135 5.11 -2.98 1.02
N VAL A 136 5.85 -1.98 1.53
CA VAL A 136 7.07 -2.19 2.31
C VAL A 136 6.77 -2.94 3.62
N GLU A 137 5.72 -2.53 4.34
CA GLU A 137 5.25 -3.20 5.56
C GLU A 137 4.89 -4.67 5.28
N THR A 138 4.21 -4.93 4.17
CA THR A 138 3.82 -6.28 3.75
C THR A 138 5.02 -7.16 3.42
N CYS A 139 6.00 -6.62 2.67
CA CYS A 139 7.22 -7.36 2.34
C CYS A 139 8.03 -7.67 3.59
N TRP A 140 8.17 -6.72 4.50
CA TRP A 140 8.83 -6.93 5.78
C TRP A 140 8.10 -7.98 6.62
N ALA A 141 6.78 -7.86 6.78
CA ALA A 141 5.97 -8.79 7.58
C ALA A 141 6.06 -10.22 7.03
N ALA A 142 5.98 -10.39 5.70
CA ALA A 142 6.15 -11.68 5.06
C ALA A 142 7.55 -12.28 5.28
N SER A 143 8.60 -11.45 5.16
CA SER A 143 9.99 -11.86 5.41
C SER A 143 10.21 -12.29 6.85
N TYR A 144 9.67 -11.51 7.79
CA TYR A 144 9.79 -11.76 9.21
C TYR A 144 9.04 -13.04 9.61
N LEU A 145 7.81 -13.23 9.10
CA LEU A 145 7.05 -14.47 9.29
C LEU A 145 7.79 -15.69 8.72
N TYR A 146 8.31 -15.58 7.50
CA TYR A 146 9.12 -16.64 6.89
C TYR A 146 10.34 -16.97 7.76
N ALA A 147 11.06 -15.96 8.24
CA ALA A 147 12.22 -16.16 9.10
C ALA A 147 11.87 -16.84 10.43
N LEU A 148 10.73 -16.50 11.04
CA LEU A 148 10.21 -17.19 12.23
C LEU A 148 9.91 -18.67 11.96
N LEU A 149 9.21 -18.96 10.86
CA LEU A 149 8.84 -20.33 10.49
C LEU A 149 10.06 -21.19 10.17
N CYS A 150 11.03 -20.64 9.41
CA CYS A 150 12.23 -21.38 9.02
C CYS A 150 13.25 -21.54 10.17
N SER A 151 13.29 -20.61 11.12
CA SER A 151 14.24 -20.70 12.24
C SER A 151 13.76 -21.65 13.34
N GLY A 152 12.48 -22.02 13.36
CA GLY A 152 11.92 -22.97 14.34
C GLY A 152 12.24 -22.58 15.79
N THR A 153 12.78 -23.53 16.57
CA THR A 153 13.15 -23.33 17.98
C THR A 153 14.25 -22.29 18.18
N LEU A 154 15.18 -22.15 17.22
CA LEU A 154 16.23 -21.13 17.26
C LEU A 154 15.62 -19.72 17.16
N GLY A 155 14.58 -19.55 16.34
CA GLY A 155 13.86 -18.28 16.23
C GLY A 155 13.22 -17.88 17.56
N VAL A 156 12.57 -18.82 18.25
CA VAL A 156 11.99 -18.60 19.59
C VAL A 156 13.06 -18.21 20.61
N ALA A 157 14.21 -18.91 20.59
CA ALA A 157 15.32 -18.60 21.49
C ALA A 157 15.89 -17.19 21.25
N ILE A 158 16.02 -16.76 19.98
CA ILE A 158 16.45 -15.40 19.63
C ILE A 158 15.45 -14.36 20.15
N LEU A 159 14.15 -14.58 19.92
CA LEU A 159 13.10 -13.65 20.39
C LEU A 159 13.07 -13.54 21.91
N ALA A 160 13.26 -14.65 22.62
CA ALA A 160 13.31 -14.69 24.08
C ALA A 160 14.56 -13.97 24.61
N LYS A 161 15.73 -14.19 24.00
CA LYS A 161 16.98 -13.54 24.37
C LYS A 161 16.96 -12.02 24.12
N LEU A 162 16.29 -11.59 23.05
CA LEU A 162 16.17 -10.18 22.65
C LEU A 162 14.89 -9.53 23.18
N TRP A 163 14.27 -10.11 24.20
CA TRP A 163 13.24 -9.42 24.96
C TRP A 163 13.82 -8.18 25.65
N PRO A 164 13.17 -6.99 25.60
CA PRO A 164 11.81 -6.71 25.12
C PRO A 164 11.70 -6.25 23.66
N CYS A 165 12.81 -6.09 22.95
CA CYS A 165 12.84 -5.54 21.59
C CYS A 165 12.03 -6.36 20.57
N SER A 166 11.83 -7.66 20.83
CA SER A 166 11.02 -8.56 20.01
C SER A 166 9.51 -8.31 20.07
N VAL A 167 9.01 -7.62 21.11
CA VAL A 167 7.57 -7.36 21.30
C VAL A 167 7.00 -6.52 20.16
N VAL A 168 7.70 -5.46 19.77
CA VAL A 168 7.18 -4.50 18.80
C VAL A 168 7.09 -5.11 17.39
N PRO A 169 8.13 -5.79 16.86
CA PRO A 169 8.01 -6.53 15.61
C PRO A 169 6.88 -7.56 15.62
N LEU A 170 6.68 -8.29 16.72
CA LEU A 170 5.59 -9.26 16.84
C LEU A 170 4.21 -8.57 16.86
N ALA A 171 4.08 -7.44 17.55
CA ALA A 171 2.85 -6.66 17.57
C ALA A 171 2.53 -6.08 16.18
N LEU A 172 3.52 -5.55 15.47
CA LEU A 172 3.38 -5.08 14.08
C LEU A 172 2.98 -6.22 13.15
N LEU A 173 3.62 -7.39 13.26
CA LEU A 173 3.25 -8.58 12.50
C LEU A 173 1.81 -9.02 12.80
N GLY A 174 1.42 -9.04 14.08
CA GLY A 174 0.06 -9.38 14.51
C GLY A 174 -0.98 -8.41 13.97
N ASN A 175 -0.69 -7.10 14.02
CA ASN A 175 -1.53 -6.07 13.46
C ASN A 175 -1.67 -6.21 11.93
N TRP A 176 -0.56 -6.40 11.22
CA TRP A 176 -0.56 -6.66 9.78
C TRP A 176 -1.38 -7.90 9.43
N THR A 177 -1.18 -8.99 10.17
CA THR A 177 -1.93 -10.25 9.97
C THR A 177 -3.42 -10.03 10.14
N ARG A 178 -3.83 -9.32 11.18
CA ARG A 178 -5.24 -9.01 11.47
C ARG A 178 -5.86 -8.10 10.40
N LEU A 179 -5.16 -7.06 9.97
CA LEU A 179 -5.72 -6.02 9.10
C LEU A 179 -5.59 -6.34 7.60
N ARG A 180 -4.63 -7.17 7.19
CA ARG A 180 -4.32 -7.43 5.78
C ARG A 180 -4.48 -8.89 5.41
N LEU A 181 -3.84 -9.81 6.14
CA LEU A 181 -3.86 -11.23 5.80
C LEU A 181 -5.22 -11.88 6.06
N MET A 182 -5.83 -11.63 7.23
CA MET A 182 -7.09 -12.25 7.61
C MET A 182 -8.27 -11.89 6.69
N PRO A 183 -8.47 -10.62 6.30
CA PRO A 183 -9.48 -10.27 5.30
C PRO A 183 -9.24 -11.00 3.98
N PHE A 184 -7.99 -11.05 3.49
CA PHE A 184 -7.65 -11.77 2.27
C PHE A 184 -7.98 -13.27 2.35
N VAL A 185 -7.61 -13.94 3.45
CA VAL A 185 -7.91 -15.36 3.66
C VAL A 185 -9.42 -15.60 3.75
N ARG A 186 -10.14 -14.73 4.46
CA ARG A 186 -11.60 -14.81 4.59
C ARG A 186 -12.28 -14.64 3.24
N ASP A 187 -11.87 -13.65 2.45
CA ASP A 187 -12.40 -13.39 1.12
C ASP A 187 -12.12 -14.57 0.19
N THR A 188 -10.89 -15.08 0.18
CA THR A 188 -10.47 -16.26 -0.61
C THR A 188 -11.31 -17.48 -0.24
N ARG A 189 -11.51 -17.73 1.06
CA ARG A 189 -12.33 -18.83 1.57
C ARG A 189 -13.80 -18.69 1.14
N HIS A 190 -14.36 -17.48 1.16
CA HIS A 190 -15.71 -17.22 0.66
C HIS A 190 -15.83 -17.52 -0.84
N VAL A 191 -14.81 -17.23 -1.66
CA VAL A 191 -14.81 -17.56 -3.10
C VAL A 191 -14.88 -19.06 -3.31
N VAL A 192 -13.99 -19.79 -2.63
CA VAL A 192 -13.78 -21.23 -2.84
C VAL A 192 -14.95 -22.03 -2.29
N LEU A 193 -15.47 -21.67 -1.11
CA LEU A 193 -16.47 -22.49 -0.41
C LEU A 193 -17.92 -22.02 -0.63
N LEU A 194 -18.16 -20.71 -0.81
CA LEU A 194 -19.50 -20.11 -0.71
C LEU A 194 -19.93 -19.33 -1.96
N GLY A 195 -19.08 -19.28 -2.99
CA GLY A 195 -19.32 -18.49 -4.20
C GLY A 195 -20.45 -19.06 -5.06
N GLY A 196 -21.68 -18.63 -4.81
CA GLY A 196 -22.79 -18.74 -5.75
C GLY A 196 -22.47 -18.04 -7.09
N PRO A 197 -23.09 -18.46 -8.21
CA PRO A 197 -22.65 -18.11 -9.56
C PRO A 197 -22.57 -16.60 -9.84
N GLY A 198 -23.38 -15.77 -9.17
CA GLY A 198 -23.41 -14.31 -9.40
C GLY A 198 -22.27 -13.50 -8.78
N LYS A 199 -21.60 -13.97 -7.71
CA LYS A 199 -20.49 -13.22 -7.04
C LYS A 199 -19.12 -13.82 -7.31
N ARG A 200 -19.04 -15.01 -7.92
CA ARG A 200 -17.79 -15.76 -8.12
C ARG A 200 -16.78 -15.01 -8.99
N GLY A 201 -17.21 -14.30 -10.03
CA GLY A 201 -16.32 -13.57 -10.93
C GLY A 201 -15.56 -12.43 -10.25
N GLU A 202 -16.25 -11.66 -9.41
CA GLU A 202 -15.63 -10.53 -8.73
C GLU A 202 -14.60 -10.98 -7.70
N TRP A 203 -14.96 -11.93 -6.83
CA TRP A 203 -14.00 -12.40 -5.84
C TRP A 203 -12.82 -13.15 -6.45
N ALA A 204 -13.05 -13.91 -7.53
CA ALA A 204 -11.98 -14.57 -8.27
C ALA A 204 -11.00 -13.56 -8.86
N SER A 205 -11.49 -12.45 -9.42
CA SER A 205 -10.61 -11.40 -9.94
C SER A 205 -9.76 -10.73 -8.85
N ARG A 206 -10.32 -10.48 -7.66
CA ARG A 206 -9.55 -9.95 -6.51
C ARG A 206 -8.46 -10.91 -6.07
N ALA A 207 -8.83 -12.18 -5.88
CA ALA A 207 -7.88 -13.23 -5.51
C ALA A 207 -6.78 -13.40 -6.57
N LEU A 208 -7.14 -13.29 -7.86
CA LEU A 208 -6.19 -13.37 -8.97
C LEU A 208 -5.22 -12.20 -8.96
N VAL A 209 -5.69 -10.96 -8.78
CA VAL A 209 -4.80 -9.78 -8.72
C VAL A 209 -3.85 -9.88 -7.52
N HIS A 210 -4.36 -10.23 -6.34
CA HIS A 210 -3.50 -10.47 -5.19
C HIS A 210 -2.51 -11.61 -5.44
N GLY A 211 -2.95 -12.75 -5.98
CA GLY A 211 -2.07 -13.87 -6.31
C GLY A 211 -0.99 -13.50 -7.32
N LEU A 212 -1.33 -12.71 -8.34
CA LEU A 212 -0.41 -12.23 -9.37
C LEU A 212 0.62 -11.28 -8.76
N VAL A 213 0.17 -10.35 -7.92
CA VAL A 213 1.04 -9.45 -7.16
C VAL A 213 2.03 -10.24 -6.30
N TRP A 214 1.53 -11.17 -5.46
CA TRP A 214 2.38 -12.00 -4.61
C TRP A 214 3.35 -12.85 -5.43
N GLY A 215 2.88 -13.44 -6.53
CA GLY A 215 3.68 -14.23 -7.45
C GLY A 215 4.81 -13.40 -8.09
N VAL A 216 4.51 -12.18 -8.54
CA VAL A 216 5.50 -11.25 -9.11
C VAL A 216 6.53 -10.87 -8.05
N THR A 217 6.11 -10.51 -6.83
CA THR A 217 7.05 -10.18 -5.74
C THR A 217 7.97 -11.35 -5.42
N VAL A 218 7.43 -12.58 -5.33
CA VAL A 218 8.23 -13.79 -5.09
C VAL A 218 9.23 -14.03 -6.22
N GLN A 219 8.81 -13.88 -7.49
CA GLN A 219 9.71 -14.06 -8.62
C GLN A 219 10.80 -12.99 -8.67
N MET A 220 10.47 -11.74 -8.36
CA MET A 220 11.42 -10.64 -8.23
C MET A 220 12.49 -10.94 -7.19
N VAL A 221 12.10 -11.43 -6.01
CA VAL A 221 13.04 -11.85 -4.97
C VAL A 221 13.88 -13.03 -5.45
N ARG A 222 13.27 -14.01 -6.14
CA ARG A 222 13.94 -15.21 -6.63
C ARG A 222 15.07 -14.89 -7.62
N PHE A 223 14.81 -13.98 -8.56
CA PHE A 223 15.73 -13.59 -9.64
C PHE A 223 16.51 -12.32 -9.34
N SER A 224 16.55 -11.90 -8.08
CA SER A 224 17.07 -10.60 -7.72
C SER A 224 18.56 -10.36 -7.98
N ASN A 225 19.37 -11.41 -8.07
CA ASN A 225 20.77 -11.31 -8.48
C ASN A 225 20.94 -11.02 -9.97
N ARG A 226 19.98 -11.46 -10.81
CA ARG A 226 20.00 -11.19 -12.26
C ARG A 226 19.30 -9.88 -12.61
N LEU A 227 18.30 -9.50 -11.81
CA LEU A 227 17.51 -8.30 -12.00
C LEU A 227 18.01 -7.13 -11.16
N PHE A 228 19.24 -7.13 -10.63
CA PHE A 228 19.70 -6.11 -9.66
C PHE A 228 19.46 -4.66 -10.15
N LEU A 229 19.87 -4.35 -11.37
CA LEU A 229 19.64 -3.05 -12.03
C LEU A 229 18.14 -2.76 -12.27
N VAL A 230 17.39 -3.78 -12.67
CA VAL A 230 15.93 -3.67 -12.83
C VAL A 230 15.25 -3.48 -11.48
N LEU A 231 15.80 -4.05 -10.40
CA LEU A 231 15.25 -4.04 -9.04
C LEU A 231 15.46 -2.72 -8.33
N GLU A 232 16.62 -2.10 -8.56
CA GLU A 232 16.94 -0.76 -8.08
C GLU A 232 16.07 0.30 -8.78
N LEU A 233 15.73 0.08 -10.06
CA LEU A 233 14.65 0.80 -10.76
C LEU A 233 13.23 0.23 -10.46
N SER A 234 13.11 -0.95 -9.86
CA SER A 234 11.85 -1.71 -9.80
C SER A 234 10.90 -1.23 -8.73
N ASP A 235 11.38 -0.62 -7.66
CA ASP A 235 10.43 -0.09 -6.67
C ASP A 235 9.50 0.93 -7.34
N MET A 236 9.89 1.53 -8.47
CA MET A 236 8.95 2.25 -9.34
C MET A 236 8.12 1.33 -10.22
N PHE A 237 8.71 0.39 -10.97
CA PHE A 237 7.94 -0.50 -11.86
C PHE A 237 6.93 -1.40 -11.15
N VAL A 238 7.24 -1.85 -9.94
CA VAL A 238 6.33 -2.57 -9.05
C VAL A 238 5.21 -1.64 -8.64
N THR A 239 5.52 -0.43 -8.16
CA THR A 239 4.49 0.55 -7.79
C THR A 239 3.59 0.92 -8.97
N TRP A 240 4.16 1.07 -10.17
CA TRP A 240 3.42 1.29 -11.41
C TRP A 240 2.60 0.06 -11.81
N GLY A 241 3.15 -1.15 -11.68
CA GLY A 241 2.42 -2.39 -11.89
C GLY A 241 1.25 -2.53 -10.92
N TRP A 242 1.43 -2.16 -9.67
CA TRP A 242 0.38 -2.07 -8.65
C TRP A 242 -0.67 -1.02 -8.99
N MET A 243 -0.28 0.14 -9.52
CA MET A 243 -1.22 1.16 -9.98
C MET A 243 -2.00 0.71 -11.21
N VAL A 244 -1.35 0.06 -12.18
CA VAL A 244 -1.98 -0.44 -13.40
C VAL A 244 -2.90 -1.62 -13.09
N LEU A 245 -2.48 -2.55 -12.22
CA LEU A 245 -3.33 -3.66 -11.75
C LEU A 245 -4.48 -3.14 -10.88
N GLY A 246 -4.21 -2.14 -10.04
CA GLY A 246 -5.21 -1.43 -9.26
C GLY A 246 -6.24 -0.75 -10.16
N LEU A 247 -5.80 0.07 -11.12
CA LEU A 247 -6.65 0.71 -12.13
C LEU A 247 -7.40 -0.32 -12.99
N GLY A 248 -6.74 -1.40 -13.39
CA GLY A 248 -7.30 -2.44 -14.25
C GLY A 248 -8.40 -3.23 -13.55
N GLY A 249 -8.17 -3.65 -12.31
CA GLY A 249 -9.21 -4.28 -11.48
C GLY A 249 -10.36 -3.31 -11.19
N TRP A 250 -10.05 -2.04 -11.01
CA TRP A 250 -11.00 -0.97 -10.73
C TRP A 250 -11.88 -0.62 -11.96
N LEU A 251 -11.30 -0.50 -13.15
CA LEU A 251 -12.02 -0.30 -14.43
C LEU A 251 -12.93 -1.47 -14.82
N MET A 252 -12.68 -2.68 -14.30
CA MET A 252 -13.53 -3.85 -14.49
C MET A 252 -14.81 -3.84 -13.62
N GLY A 253 -15.10 -2.76 -12.90
CA GLY A 253 -16.38 -2.57 -12.19
C GLY A 253 -16.42 -3.18 -10.79
N TRP A 254 -15.30 -3.17 -10.06
CA TRP A 254 -15.17 -3.58 -8.65
C TRP A 254 -15.88 -2.66 -7.64
N ASP A 255 -16.56 -1.62 -8.12
CA ASP A 255 -17.11 -0.54 -7.30
C ASP A 255 -18.42 -0.90 -6.59
N ARG A 256 -19.03 -2.05 -6.96
CA ARG A 256 -20.31 -2.50 -6.40
C ARG A 256 -20.22 -3.25 -5.07
N VAL A 257 -19.02 -3.58 -4.57
CA VAL A 257 -18.84 -4.52 -3.42
C VAL A 257 -17.96 -3.96 -2.29
N TRP A 258 -17.98 -2.64 -2.15
CA TRP A 258 -17.52 -2.00 -0.92
C TRP A 258 -18.69 -1.45 -0.07
N CYS A 259 -19.90 -1.95 -0.33
CA CYS A 259 -21.09 -1.77 0.49
C CYS A 259 -21.40 -3.04 1.28
#